data_AF-A0A368Z2U1-F1
#
_entry.id   AF-A0A368Z2U1-F1
#
_cell.length_a   1.000
_cell.length_b   1.000
_cell.length_c   1.000
_cell.angle_alpha   90.00
_cell.angle_beta   90.00
_cell.angle_gamma   90.00
#
_symmetry.space_group_name_H-M   'P 1'
#
loop_
_entity.id
_entity.type
_entity.pdbx_description
1 polymer ?
#
loop_
_entity_poly.entity_id
_entity_poly.type
_entity_poly.pdbx_seq_one_letter_code
_entity_poly.pdbx_strand_id
1 'polypeptide(L)' 'MSGKAAGGMDWPGLLRVGIGPARLGGLGLTPAQFWALTPAELALMLGIEPGKGGAMTRGRLAELVARYPDAPAK' A
#
# COMPACT_ATOMS: atom_id res chain seq x y z
N MET A 1 -8.79 13.99 -14.89
CA MET A 1 -9.77 12.97 -14.47
C MET A 1 -9.02 11.86 -13.74
N SER A 2 -8.72 12.01 -12.45
CA SER A 2 -8.19 10.90 -11.64
C SER A 2 -9.37 10.05 -11.20
N GLY A 3 -9.45 8.83 -11.75
CA GLY A 3 -10.48 7.86 -11.43
C GLY A 3 -10.42 7.52 -9.94
N LYS A 4 -11.52 7.78 -9.23
CA LYS A 4 -11.73 7.33 -7.86
C LYS A 4 -11.88 5.81 -7.91
N ALA A 5 -10.91 5.06 -7.38
CA ALA A 5 -11.01 3.60 -7.31
C ALA A 5 -12.01 3.23 -6.21
N ALA A 6 -13.19 2.74 -6.61
CA ALA A 6 -14.08 2.01 -5.72
C ALA A 6 -13.41 0.66 -5.39
N GLY A 7 -12.97 0.50 -4.14
CA GLY A 7 -12.58 -0.79 -3.55
C GLY A 7 -11.13 -1.28 -3.70
N GLY A 8 -10.26 -0.57 -4.44
CA GLY A 8 -8.86 -0.99 -4.67
C GLY A 8 -7.84 0.09 -4.30
N MET A 9 -6.59 -0.32 -4.04
CA MET A 9 -5.46 0.59 -3.86
C MET A 9 -5.16 1.31 -5.19
N ASP A 10 -4.92 2.63 -5.14
CA ASP A 10 -4.49 3.43 -6.31
C ASP A 10 -3.05 3.06 -6.70
N TRP A 11 -2.92 1.94 -7.40
CA TRP A 11 -1.64 1.40 -7.86
C TRP A 11 -0.90 2.33 -8.82
N PRO A 12 -1.54 2.94 -9.83
CA PRO A 12 -0.89 3.92 -10.68
C PRO A 12 -0.41 5.17 -9.91
N GLY A 13 -1.19 5.62 -8.92
CA GLY A 13 -0.79 6.70 -8.02
C GLY A 13 0.47 6.34 -7.23
N LEU A 14 0.51 5.14 -6.65
CA LEU A 14 1.66 4.65 -5.88
C LEU A 14 2.95 4.60 -6.71
N LEU A 15 2.88 4.07 -7.93
CA LEU A 15 4.03 4.03 -8.84
C LEU A 15 4.50 5.43 -9.24
N ARG A 16 3.56 6.37 -9.43
CA ARG A 16 3.89 7.76 -9.80
C ARG A 16 4.62 8.48 -8.67
N VAL A 17 4.21 8.28 -7.42
CA VAL A 17 4.89 8.92 -6.27
C VAL A 17 6.19 8.21 -5.88
N GLY A 18 6.31 6.90 -6.10
CA GLY A 18 7.53 6.15 -5.80
C GLY A 18 8.62 6.29 -6.88
N ILE A 19 8.32 5.82 -8.09
CA ILE A 19 9.31 5.70 -9.19
C ILE A 19 9.34 6.98 -10.06
N GLY A 20 8.26 7.77 -10.03
CA GLY A 20 8.15 8.97 -10.86
C GLY A 20 9.25 10.01 -10.56
N PRO A 21 9.58 10.87 -11.53
CA PRO A 21 10.67 11.84 -11.39
C PRO A 21 10.46 12.82 -10.22
N ALA A 22 11.52 13.14 -9.48
CA ALA A 22 11.48 14.10 -8.37
C ALA A 22 10.97 15.49 -8.79
N ARG A 23 11.30 15.94 -10.01
CA ARG A 23 10.79 17.20 -10.58
C ARG A 23 9.26 17.25 -10.75
N LEU A 24 8.59 16.10 -10.75
CA LEU A 24 7.13 15.97 -10.85
C LEU A 24 6.49 15.58 -9.50
N GLY A 25 7.25 15.66 -8.40
CA GLY A 25 6.78 15.33 -7.05
C GLY A 25 6.81 13.84 -6.69
N GLY A 26 7.55 13.01 -7.44
CA GLY A 26 7.85 11.63 -7.03
C GLY A 26 9.14 11.51 -6.20
N LEU A 27 9.46 10.31 -5.73
CA LEU A 27 10.71 10.03 -4.99
C LEU A 27 11.89 9.72 -5.92
N GLY A 28 11.65 9.49 -7.23
CA GLY A 28 12.70 9.18 -8.20
C GLY A 28 13.42 7.85 -7.94
N LEU A 29 12.77 6.92 -7.23
CA LEU A 29 13.35 5.62 -6.90
C LEU A 29 13.51 4.78 -8.17
N THR A 30 14.60 4.01 -8.25
CA THR A 30 14.66 2.92 -9.21
C THR A 30 13.63 1.84 -8.86
N PRO A 31 13.17 1.02 -9.83
CA PRO A 31 12.25 -0.08 -9.54
C PRO A 31 12.77 -1.02 -8.44
N ALA A 32 14.06 -1.32 -8.44
CA ALA A 32 14.67 -2.18 -7.42
C ALA A 32 14.60 -1.57 -6.01
N GLN A 33 14.91 -0.27 -5.87
CA GLN A 33 14.80 0.42 -4.60
C GLN A 33 13.36 0.47 -4.10
N PHE A 34 12.41 0.78 -4.98
CA PHE A 34 10.99 0.81 -4.62
C PHE A 34 10.49 -0.52 -4.07
N TRP A 35 10.87 -1.64 -4.69
CA TRP A 35 10.46 -2.98 -4.24
C TRP A 35 11.25 -3.51 -3.04
N ALA A 36 12.41 -2.93 -2.74
CA ALA A 36 13.17 -3.25 -1.53
C ALA A 36 12.59 -2.56 -0.28
N LEU A 37 11.84 -1.46 -0.45
CA LEU A 37 11.23 -0.73 0.67
C LEU A 37 10.05 -1.49 1.25
N THR A 38 9.94 -1.43 2.58
CA THR A 38 8.71 -1.78 3.27
C THR A 38 7.65 -0.69 3.02
N PRO A 39 6.35 -1.03 3.11
CA PRO A 39 5.29 -0.03 3.02
C PRO A 39 5.40 1.10 4.04
N ALA A 40 5.94 0.81 5.23
CA ALA A 40 6.14 1.81 6.28
C ALA A 40 7.26 2.80 5.94
N GLU A 41 8.37 2.33 5.38
CA GLU A 41 9.45 3.19 4.90
C GLU A 41 9.00 4.06 3.72
N LEU A 42 8.26 3.49 2.78
CA LEU A 42 7.68 4.25 1.67
C LEU A 42 6.74 5.34 2.18
N ALA A 43 5.85 5.02 3.14
CA ALA A 43 4.94 6.00 3.75
C ALA A 43 5.73 7.13 4.43
N LEU A 44 6.75 6.79 5.22
CA LEU A 44 7.62 7.75 5.88
C LEU A 44 8.28 8.70 4.88
N MET A 45 8.85 8.17 3.79
CA MET A 45 9.48 8.97 2.73
C MET A 45 8.49 9.89 2.00
N LEU A 46 7.22 9.48 1.91
CA LEU A 46 6.13 10.30 1.36
C LEU A 46 5.58 11.32 2.36
N GLY A 47 6.13 11.41 3.58
CA GLY A 47 5.62 12.28 4.64
C GLY A 47 4.28 11.83 5.20
N ILE A 48 3.91 10.56 5.00
CA ILE A 48 2.72 9.94 5.54
C ILE A 48 3.11 9.27 6.85
N GLU A 49 2.54 9.72 7.96
CA GLU A 49 2.76 9.09 9.27
C GLU A 49 2.36 7.60 9.22
N PRO A 50 3.33 6.67 9.33
CA PRO A 50 3.04 5.25 9.36
C PRO A 50 2.24 4.94 10.64
N GLY A 51 1.09 4.26 10.49
CA GLY A 51 0.27 3.82 11.62
C GLY A 51 -1.08 4.50 11.80
N LYS A 52 -1.51 5.40 10.89
CA LYS A 52 -2.88 5.94 10.92
C LYS A 52 -3.97 4.88 10.65
N GLY A 53 -3.60 3.75 10.03
CA GLY A 53 -4.35 2.51 10.09
C GLY A 53 -3.62 1.57 11.05
N GLY A 54 -4.19 1.34 12.23
CA GLY A 54 -3.56 0.54 13.28
C GLY A 54 -3.06 -0.81 12.74
N ALA A 55 -1.93 -1.27 13.28
CA ALA A 55 -1.36 -2.57 12.92
C ALA A 55 -2.43 -3.67 13.02
N MET A 56 -2.31 -4.65 12.14
CA MET A 56 -3.21 -5.79 12.06
C MET A 56 -3.25 -6.51 13.43
N THR A 57 -4.37 -6.43 14.16
CA THR A 57 -4.48 -7.08 15.46
C THR A 57 -4.72 -8.58 15.32
N ARG A 58 -4.24 -9.37 16.27
CA ARG A 58 -4.51 -10.82 16.34
C ARG A 58 -6.01 -11.14 16.28
N GLY A 59 -6.85 -10.33 16.95
CA GLY A 59 -8.31 -10.52 16.92
C GLY A 59 -8.90 -10.28 15.54
N ARG A 60 -8.51 -9.20 14.86
CA ARG A 60 -9.00 -8.88 13.52
C ARG A 60 -8.46 -9.87 12.47
N LEU A 61 -7.28 -10.47 12.68
CA LEU A 61 -6.80 -11.58 11.85
C LEU A 61 -7.71 -12.80 11.99
N ALA A 62 -8.06 -13.17 13.22
CA ALA A 62 -8.97 -14.28 13.49
C ALA A 62 -10.35 -14.07 12.84
N GLU A 63 -10.88 -12.83 12.85
CA GLU A 63 -12.10 -12.48 12.14
C GLU A 63 -12.00 -12.69 10.62
N LEU A 64 -10.85 -12.36 10.02
CA LEU A 64 -10.62 -12.54 8.58
C LEU A 64 -10.56 -14.03 8.21
N VAL A 65 -9.84 -14.84 9.01
CA VAL A 65 -9.77 -16.29 8.81
C VAL A 65 -11.16 -16.93 8.86
N ALA A 66 -12.00 -16.52 9.82
CA ALA A 66 -13.37 -17.01 9.90
C ALA A 66 -14.24 -16.58 8.71
N ARG A 67 -13.99 -15.39 8.16
CA ARG A 67 -14.75 -14.83 7.03
C ARG A 67 -14.35 -15.43 5.67
N TYR A 68 -13.08 -15.79 5.53
CA TYR A 68 -12.50 -16.30 4.29
C TYR A 68 -11.76 -17.61 4.56
N PRO A 69 -12.49 -18.71 4.84
CA PRO A 69 -11.87 -20.00 5.08
C PRO A 69 -11.21 -20.54 3.80
N ASP A 70 -10.06 -21.20 3.93
CA ASP A 70 -9.29 -21.77 2.81
C ASP A 70 -9.99 -22.97 2.13
N ALA A 71 -11.13 -23.42 2.68
CA ALA A 71 -11.91 -24.51 2.11
C ALA A 71 -12.64 -24.02 0.84
N PRO A 72 -12.65 -24.82 -0.24
CA PRO A 72 -13.38 -24.47 -1.45
C PRO A 72 -14.86 -24.25 -1.12
N ALA A 73 -15.45 -23.19 -1.69
CA ALA A 73 -16.88 -22.99 -1.66
C ALA A 73 -17.56 -24.23 -2.27
N LYS A 74 -18.39 -24.89 -1.48
CA LYS A 74 -19.14 -26.08 -1.90
C LYS A 74 -20.34 -25.70 -2.74
#